data_AF-A0AAQ4ES32-F1
#
_entry.id   AF-A0AAQ4ES32-F1
#
_cell.length_a   1.000
_cell.length_b   1.000
_cell.length_c   1.000
_cell.angle_alpha   90.00
_cell.angle_beta   90.00
_cell.angle_gamma   90.00
#
_symmetry.space_group_name_H-M   'P 1'
#
loop_
_entity.id
_entity.type
_entity.pdbx_description
1 polymer ?
#
loop_
_entity_poly.entity_id
_entity_poly.type
_entity_poly.pdbx_seq_one_letter_code
_entity_poly.pdbx_strand_id
1 'polypeptide(L)'
;MFVFSTRQFLRLLRLDAESTAAPLFSSLLDVGAGDGNVTAAIAPLFCQVDVTEKSPAMRRTLSRRGFRVLDAATLRPAGLDDDGEPQLYDVVCCLNVLDRCDTPLALLRMLKARLTSPAGRLVLAVVLPLSQYVEAGKRGTKPLEVLRVRGSTLEQQVESLYRDVMAPAGFILESWTRLPYLCEGDLEQAYYWLDDIVMVLRAADAHGDDPS
;
A
#
# COMPACT_ATOMS: atom_id res chain seq x y z
N MET A 1 6.16 3.35 -12.35
CA MET A 1 5.57 4.45 -11.55
C MET A 1 6.58 4.87 -10.50
N PHE A 2 6.66 6.15 -10.17
CA PHE A 2 7.42 6.63 -9.02
C PHE A 2 6.42 7.08 -7.95
N VAL A 3 6.72 6.82 -6.68
CA VAL A 3 5.92 7.30 -5.55
C VAL A 3 6.81 8.15 -4.65
N PHE A 4 7.86 7.55 -4.08
CA PHE A 4 8.82 8.23 -3.23
C PHE A 4 10.25 7.71 -3.43
N SER A 5 11.23 8.52 -3.04
CA SER A 5 12.61 8.12 -2.81
C SER A 5 12.79 7.46 -1.43
N THR A 6 13.92 6.77 -1.22
CA THR A 6 14.30 6.20 0.09
C THR A 6 14.28 7.25 1.20
N ARG A 7 14.78 8.47 0.94
CA ARG A 7 14.80 9.57 1.91
C ARG A 7 13.39 10.03 2.29
N GLN A 8 12.49 10.12 1.32
CA GLN A 8 11.08 10.47 1.58
C GLN A 8 10.38 9.37 2.38
N PHE A 9 10.63 8.10 2.05
CA PHE A 9 10.10 6.95 2.79
C PHE A 9 10.53 6.94 4.25
N LEU A 10 11.83 7.12 4.53
CA LEU A 10 12.36 7.21 5.90
C LEU A 10 11.74 8.38 6.67
N ARG A 11 11.63 9.56 6.04
CA ARG A 11 11.01 10.73 6.65
C ARG A 11 9.53 10.51 6.97
N LEU A 12 8.79 9.81 6.10
CA LEU A 12 7.39 9.44 6.35
C LEU A 12 7.25 8.53 7.56
N LEU A 13 8.17 7.57 7.71
CA LEU A 13 8.28 6.69 8.87
C LEU A 13 8.85 7.38 10.13
N ARG A 14 9.08 8.70 10.07
CA ARG A 14 9.68 9.53 11.12
C ARG A 14 11.06 9.03 11.56
N LEU A 15 11.83 8.48 10.61
CA LEU A 15 13.21 8.04 10.81
C LEU A 15 14.19 9.08 10.23
N ASP A 16 15.36 9.18 10.86
CA ASP A 16 16.44 10.01 10.35
C ASP A 16 17.06 9.36 9.10
N ALA A 17 17.14 10.15 8.02
CA ALA A 17 17.63 9.68 6.72
C ALA A 17 19.16 9.84 6.56
N GLU A 18 19.83 10.55 7.46
CA GLU A 18 21.24 10.92 7.28
C GLU A 18 22.23 9.89 7.88
N SER A 19 21.78 8.96 8.73
CA SER A 19 22.67 8.00 9.42
C SER A 19 22.00 6.68 9.81
N THR A 20 21.58 5.88 8.83
CA THR A 20 21.05 4.54 9.10
C THR A 20 21.86 3.47 8.37
N ALA A 21 22.58 2.65 9.14
CA ALA A 21 23.15 1.41 8.62
C ALA A 21 21.99 0.46 8.32
N ALA A 22 21.85 0.05 7.06
CA ALA A 22 20.81 -0.86 6.63
C ALA A 22 21.26 -2.33 6.82
N PRO A 23 20.32 -3.28 7.03
CA PRO A 23 18.87 -3.14 7.04
C PRO A 23 18.32 -2.54 8.35
N LEU A 24 17.21 -1.79 8.25
CA LEU A 24 16.51 -1.16 9.38
C LEU A 24 15.32 -1.97 9.89
N PHE A 25 14.76 -2.81 9.03
CA PHE A 25 13.57 -3.60 9.29
C PHE A 25 13.84 -5.05 8.92
N SER A 26 13.11 -5.97 9.54
CA SER A 26 13.24 -7.39 9.26
C SER A 26 12.59 -7.74 7.93
N SER A 27 11.40 -7.23 7.65
CA SER A 27 10.62 -7.70 6.51
C SER A 27 9.69 -6.64 5.90
N LEU A 28 9.57 -6.70 4.57
CA LEU A 28 8.65 -5.92 3.75
C LEU A 28 7.73 -6.86 2.96
N LEU A 29 6.43 -6.55 2.94
CA LEU A 29 5.49 -7.06 1.95
C LEU A 29 5.02 -5.91 1.05
N ASP A 30 5.30 -5.97 -0.24
CA ASP A 30 4.80 -5.00 -1.22
C ASP A 30 3.65 -5.59 -2.06
N VAL A 31 2.44 -5.09 -1.83
CA VAL A 31 1.22 -5.58 -2.48
C VAL A 31 0.94 -4.78 -3.74
N GLY A 32 0.93 -5.45 -4.88
CA GLY A 32 0.79 -4.82 -6.19
C GLY A 32 2.04 -4.08 -6.62
N ALA A 33 3.21 -4.72 -6.49
CA ALA A 33 4.52 -4.11 -6.71
C ALA A 33 4.77 -3.67 -8.17
N GLY A 34 3.90 -4.06 -9.11
CA GLY A 34 4.06 -3.76 -10.53
C GLY A 34 5.40 -4.28 -11.07
N ASP A 35 6.21 -3.41 -11.65
CA ASP A 35 7.55 -3.76 -12.16
C ASP A 35 8.64 -3.80 -11.07
N GLY A 36 8.31 -3.43 -9.82
CA GLY A 36 9.21 -3.39 -8.68
C GLY A 36 10.14 -2.18 -8.60
N ASN A 37 9.93 -1.13 -9.41
CA ASN A 37 10.78 0.06 -9.37
C ASN A 37 10.72 0.79 -8.03
N VAL A 38 9.52 0.94 -7.45
CA VAL A 38 9.37 1.58 -6.13
C VAL A 38 9.92 0.68 -5.03
N THR A 39 9.63 -0.63 -5.10
CA THR A 39 10.16 -1.65 -4.18
C THR A 39 11.67 -1.62 -4.13
N ALA A 40 12.35 -1.54 -5.27
CA ALA A 40 13.81 -1.52 -5.37
C ALA A 40 14.45 -0.32 -4.65
N ALA A 41 13.77 0.83 -4.61
CA ALA A 41 14.29 2.02 -3.92
C ALA A 41 14.33 1.85 -2.39
N ILE A 42 13.46 1.02 -1.83
CA ILE A 42 13.38 0.80 -0.38
C ILE A 42 13.88 -0.58 0.06
N ALA A 43 14.03 -1.53 -0.86
CA ALA A 43 14.47 -2.90 -0.57
C ALA A 43 15.74 -3.00 0.29
N PRO A 44 16.78 -2.15 0.13
CA PRO A 44 17.96 -2.20 0.99
C PRO A 44 17.68 -1.97 2.48
N LEU A 45 16.54 -1.34 2.83
CA LEU A 45 16.15 -1.08 4.22
C LEU A 45 15.64 -2.34 4.95
N PHE A 46 15.48 -3.47 4.26
CA PHE A 46 14.84 -4.68 4.79
C PHE A 46 15.74 -5.91 4.65
N CYS A 47 15.73 -6.81 5.64
CA CYS A 47 16.41 -8.10 5.51
C CYS A 47 15.72 -9.01 4.48
N GLN A 48 14.38 -8.96 4.42
CA GLN A 48 13.57 -9.75 3.51
C GLN A 48 12.53 -8.88 2.80
N VAL A 49 12.36 -9.09 1.49
CA VAL A 49 11.37 -8.39 0.67
C VAL A 49 10.54 -9.41 -0.09
N ASP A 50 9.26 -9.46 0.25
CA ASP A 50 8.24 -10.23 -0.44
C ASP A 50 7.35 -9.30 -1.25
N VAL A 51 6.97 -9.71 -2.46
CA VAL A 51 6.13 -8.90 -3.35
C VAL A 51 4.96 -9.72 -3.87
N THR A 52 3.83 -9.06 -4.15
CA THR A 52 2.75 -9.66 -4.93
C THR A 52 2.42 -8.83 -6.14
N GLU A 53 1.98 -9.51 -7.20
CA GLU A 53 1.49 -8.88 -8.40
C GLU A 53 0.53 -9.82 -9.15
N LYS A 54 -0.51 -9.26 -9.79
CA LYS A 54 -1.52 -10.00 -10.55
C LYS A 54 -1.06 -10.28 -11.98
N SER A 55 -0.36 -9.33 -12.61
CA SER A 55 0.08 -9.47 -14.01
C SER A 55 1.19 -10.52 -14.16
N PRO A 56 1.00 -11.58 -14.97
CA PRO A 56 2.03 -12.59 -15.19
C PRO A 56 3.31 -12.03 -15.83
N ALA A 57 3.20 -10.95 -16.63
CA ALA A 57 4.36 -10.28 -17.18
C ALA A 57 5.16 -9.57 -16.08
N MET A 58 4.48 -8.85 -15.20
CA MET A 58 5.12 -8.14 -14.08
C MET A 58 5.71 -9.10 -13.03
N ARG A 59 5.02 -10.20 -12.70
CA ARG A 59 5.57 -11.27 -11.86
C ARG A 59 6.90 -11.83 -12.40
N ARG A 60 6.99 -12.02 -13.72
CA ARG A 60 8.23 -12.45 -14.38
C ARG A 60 9.32 -11.38 -14.29
N THR A 61 8.98 -10.11 -14.46
CA THR A 61 9.91 -8.98 -14.28
C THR A 61 10.45 -8.93 -12.85
N LEU A 62 9.57 -9.02 -11.84
CA LEU A 62 9.94 -9.04 -10.42
C LEU A 62 10.87 -10.22 -10.10
N SER A 63 10.55 -11.42 -10.59
CA SER A 63 11.39 -12.62 -10.39
C SER A 63 12.78 -12.46 -11.01
N ARG A 64 12.88 -11.87 -12.20
CA ARG A 64 14.17 -11.58 -12.86
C ARG A 64 15.00 -10.52 -12.12
N ARG A 65 14.33 -9.63 -11.37
CA ARG A 65 14.97 -8.65 -10.49
C ARG A 65 15.40 -9.24 -9.14
N GLY A 66 15.12 -10.52 -8.88
CA GLY A 66 15.53 -11.22 -7.67
C GLY A 66 14.55 -11.08 -6.49
N PHE A 67 13.36 -10.52 -6.70
CA PHE A 67 12.33 -10.45 -5.65
C PHE A 67 11.66 -11.81 -5.42
N ARG A 68 11.32 -12.11 -4.16
CA ARG A 68 10.48 -13.27 -3.81
C ARG A 68 9.02 -12.93 -4.10
N VAL A 69 8.50 -13.46 -5.22
CA VAL A 69 7.14 -13.19 -5.69
C VAL A 69 6.16 -14.19 -5.09
N LEU A 70 5.28 -13.72 -4.20
CA LEU A 70 4.23 -14.52 -3.59
C LEU A 70 2.97 -14.55 -4.48
N ASP A 71 2.12 -15.56 -4.29
CA ASP A 71 0.78 -15.55 -4.86
C ASP A 71 -0.13 -14.68 -3.97
N ALA A 72 -0.88 -13.76 -4.58
CA ALA A 72 -1.85 -12.95 -3.84
C ALA A 72 -2.95 -13.82 -3.22
N ALA A 73 -3.25 -14.99 -3.80
CA ALA A 73 -4.20 -15.94 -3.24
C ALA A 73 -3.70 -16.57 -1.93
N THR A 74 -2.38 -16.75 -1.77
CA THR A 74 -1.78 -17.34 -0.56
C THR A 74 -1.63 -16.31 0.57
N LEU A 75 -1.81 -15.01 0.30
CA LEU A 75 -1.84 -13.98 1.35
C LEU A 75 -3.14 -13.94 2.14
N ARG A 76 -4.18 -14.69 1.75
CA ARG A 76 -5.45 -14.76 2.48
C ARG A 76 -5.21 -15.14 3.96
N PRO A 77 -6.12 -14.79 4.88
CA PRO A 77 -5.96 -15.05 6.32
C PRO A 77 -5.76 -16.52 6.71
N ALA A 78 -5.96 -17.45 5.77
CA ALA A 78 -5.77 -18.89 5.94
C ALA A 78 -4.51 -19.45 5.25
N GLY A 79 -3.67 -18.59 4.67
CA GLY A 79 -2.36 -18.97 4.14
C GLY A 79 -1.37 -19.09 5.30
N LEU A 80 -1.36 -20.28 5.89
CA LEU A 80 -0.43 -20.75 6.90
C LEU A 80 0.96 -20.86 6.27
N ASP A 81 1.99 -20.40 6.95
CA ASP A 81 3.38 -20.80 6.69
C ASP A 81 3.56 -22.29 6.99
N ASP A 82 4.74 -22.85 6.69
CA ASP A 82 5.04 -24.29 6.85
C ASP A 82 4.85 -24.80 8.30
N ASP A 83 4.66 -23.89 9.27
CA ASP A 83 4.43 -24.14 10.71
C ASP A 83 3.00 -23.81 11.21
N GLY A 84 2.09 -23.29 10.37
CA GLY A 84 0.68 -23.08 10.76
C GLY A 84 0.27 -21.66 11.14
N GLU A 85 1.10 -20.63 10.94
CA GLU A 85 0.80 -19.24 11.29
C GLU A 85 0.88 -18.30 10.06
N PRO A 86 0.24 -17.13 10.07
CA PRO A 86 0.39 -16.18 8.98
C PRO A 86 1.73 -15.44 9.11
N GLN A 87 2.61 -15.53 8.11
CA GLN A 87 3.82 -14.68 8.01
C GLN A 87 3.45 -13.19 8.17
N LEU A 88 4.11 -12.51 9.12
CA LEU A 88 3.92 -11.10 9.46
C LEU A 88 5.10 -10.23 9.00
N TYR A 89 4.86 -8.92 8.85
CA TYR A 89 5.80 -7.95 8.29
C TYR A 89 5.91 -6.67 9.12
N ASP A 90 7.13 -6.15 9.24
CA ASP A 90 7.39 -4.85 9.88
C ASP A 90 6.82 -3.70 9.06
N VAL A 91 6.87 -3.82 7.73
CA VAL A 91 6.23 -2.88 6.82
C VAL A 91 5.44 -3.61 5.74
N VAL A 92 4.23 -3.14 5.48
CA VAL A 92 3.41 -3.55 4.33
C VAL A 92 3.20 -2.33 3.45
N CYS A 93 3.52 -2.42 2.16
CA CYS A 93 3.21 -1.40 1.17
C CYS A 93 1.98 -1.80 0.34
N CYS A 94 1.12 -0.83 0.06
CA CYS A 94 -0.01 -0.96 -0.86
C CYS A 94 -0.11 0.34 -1.65
N LEU A 95 0.57 0.40 -2.80
CA LEU A 95 0.82 1.67 -3.48
C LEU A 95 -0.03 1.78 -4.75
N ASN A 96 -1.07 2.61 -4.73
CA ASN A 96 -1.98 2.84 -5.86
C ASN A 96 -2.70 1.58 -6.34
N VAL A 97 -3.09 0.72 -5.40
CA VAL A 97 -3.80 -0.55 -5.64
C VAL A 97 -5.24 -0.50 -5.14
N LEU A 98 -5.50 0.22 -4.05
CA LEU A 98 -6.76 0.15 -3.30
C LEU A 98 -7.96 0.61 -4.14
N ASP A 99 -7.79 1.63 -4.97
CA ASP A 99 -8.78 2.16 -5.92
C ASP A 99 -9.00 1.27 -7.16
N ARG A 100 -8.14 0.27 -7.39
CA ARG A 100 -8.11 -0.55 -8.62
C ARG A 100 -8.55 -2.00 -8.42
N CYS A 101 -9.06 -2.32 -7.23
CA CYS A 101 -9.39 -3.68 -6.83
C CYS A 101 -10.89 -3.87 -6.57
N ASP A 102 -11.33 -5.12 -6.69
CA ASP A 102 -12.75 -5.50 -6.59
C ASP A 102 -13.27 -5.42 -5.15
N THR A 103 -12.43 -5.80 -4.18
CA THR A 103 -12.76 -5.88 -2.75
C THR A 103 -11.72 -5.11 -1.91
N PRO A 104 -11.70 -3.76 -1.95
CA PRO A 104 -10.75 -2.93 -1.22
C PRO A 104 -10.83 -3.05 0.31
N LEU A 105 -12.01 -3.24 0.91
CA LEU A 105 -12.14 -3.40 2.36
C LEU A 105 -11.63 -4.77 2.80
N ALA A 106 -11.85 -5.81 2.00
CA ALA A 106 -11.22 -7.11 2.21
C ALA A 106 -9.69 -7.04 2.08
N LEU A 107 -9.18 -6.25 1.15
CA LEU A 107 -7.75 -5.98 1.02
C LEU A 107 -7.20 -5.31 2.28
N LEU A 108 -7.85 -4.24 2.79
CA LEU A 108 -7.44 -3.58 4.03
C LEU A 108 -7.37 -4.54 5.23
N ARG A 109 -8.36 -5.43 5.37
CA ARG A 109 -8.34 -6.47 6.42
C ARG A 109 -7.16 -7.43 6.28
N MET A 110 -6.83 -7.84 5.06
CA MET A 110 -5.66 -8.69 4.77
C MET A 110 -4.36 -7.96 5.12
N LEU A 111 -4.21 -6.71 4.68
CA LEU A 111 -3.03 -5.89 4.96
C LEU A 111 -2.82 -5.74 6.48
N LYS A 112 -3.89 -5.43 7.23
CA LYS A 112 -3.85 -5.34 8.69
C LYS A 112 -3.39 -6.66 9.33
N ALA A 113 -3.92 -7.79 8.87
CA ALA A 113 -3.59 -9.12 9.41
C ALA A 113 -2.15 -9.57 9.11
N ARG A 114 -1.44 -8.89 8.22
CA ARG A 114 -0.03 -9.16 7.87
C ARG A 114 0.96 -8.24 8.58
N LEU A 115 0.50 -7.28 9.39
CA LEU A 115 1.38 -6.42 10.16
C LEU A 115 1.85 -7.10 11.44
N THR A 116 3.12 -6.94 11.79
CA THR A 116 3.58 -7.19 13.16
C THR A 116 2.86 -6.24 14.12
N SER A 117 2.47 -6.73 15.29
CA SER A 117 1.84 -5.89 16.32
C SER A 117 2.82 -5.68 17.49
N PRO A 118 2.92 -4.47 18.07
CA PRO A 118 2.21 -3.22 17.71
C PRO A 118 2.99 -2.32 16.73
N ALA A 119 4.19 -2.72 16.33
CA ALA A 119 5.15 -1.86 15.63
C ALA A 119 5.00 -1.83 14.10
N GLY A 120 4.21 -2.75 13.52
CA GLY A 120 4.06 -2.89 12.08
C GLY A 120 3.35 -1.70 11.45
N ARG A 121 3.85 -1.28 10.29
CA ARG A 121 3.33 -0.11 9.56
C ARG A 121 2.82 -0.46 8.16
N LEU A 122 1.62 -0.01 7.85
CA LEU A 122 1.10 0.06 6.49
C LEU A 122 1.50 1.39 5.85
N VAL A 123 2.17 1.33 4.71
CA VAL A 123 2.40 2.47 3.82
C VAL A 123 1.43 2.36 2.63
N LEU A 124 0.38 3.18 2.65
CA LEU A 124 -0.69 3.17 1.67
C LEU A 124 -0.56 4.40 0.76
N ALA A 125 -0.60 4.21 -0.56
CA ALA A 125 -0.71 5.31 -1.52
C ALA A 125 -2.04 5.21 -2.28
N VAL A 126 -2.75 6.34 -2.40
CA VAL A 126 -4.04 6.46 -3.10
C VAL A 126 -4.09 7.79 -3.85
N VAL A 127 -4.44 7.73 -5.13
CA VAL A 127 -4.63 8.92 -5.97
C VAL A 127 -5.96 9.60 -5.64
N LEU A 128 -5.93 10.92 -5.42
CA LEU A 128 -7.10 11.77 -5.27
C LEU A 128 -7.20 12.79 -6.44
N PRO A 129 -8.43 13.14 -6.89
CA PRO A 129 -9.71 12.68 -6.38
C PRO A 129 -9.97 11.20 -6.66
N LEU A 130 -10.56 10.50 -5.69
CA LEU A 130 -10.68 9.04 -5.76
C LEU A 130 -11.55 8.61 -6.95
N SER A 131 -11.01 7.74 -7.79
CA SER A 131 -11.75 7.12 -8.90
C SER A 131 -11.58 5.60 -8.85
N GLN A 132 -12.60 4.90 -8.34
CA GLN A 132 -12.53 3.45 -8.19
C GLN A 132 -12.92 2.69 -9.48
N TYR A 133 -12.12 1.70 -9.85
CA TYR A 133 -12.40 0.78 -10.95
C TYR A 133 -11.74 -0.59 -10.71
N VAL A 134 -12.04 -1.59 -11.55
CA VAL A 134 -11.43 -2.92 -11.44
C VAL A 134 -10.50 -3.15 -12.63
N GLU A 135 -9.19 -3.20 -12.38
CA GLU A 135 -8.16 -3.27 -13.44
C GLU A 135 -8.23 -4.55 -14.29
N ALA A 136 -8.53 -5.69 -13.66
CA ALA A 136 -8.70 -6.98 -14.35
C ALA A 136 -10.16 -7.26 -14.77
N GLY A 137 -11.07 -6.30 -14.57
CA GLY A 137 -12.48 -6.42 -14.91
C GLY A 137 -12.74 -6.16 -16.40
N LYS A 138 -13.94 -6.50 -16.88
CA LYS A 138 -14.40 -5.95 -18.16
C LYS A 138 -14.54 -4.44 -17.99
N ARG A 139 -14.34 -3.68 -19.08
CA ARG A 139 -14.50 -2.21 -19.04
C ARG A 139 -15.90 -1.88 -18.46
N GLY A 140 -15.94 -1.13 -17.37
CA GLY A 140 -17.17 -0.79 -16.65
C GLY A 140 -17.58 -1.73 -15.51
N THR A 141 -16.78 -2.75 -15.17
CA THR A 141 -16.99 -3.54 -13.94
C THR A 141 -16.82 -2.64 -12.72
N LYS A 142 -17.89 -2.52 -11.93
CA LYS A 142 -17.86 -1.82 -10.64
C LYS A 142 -17.27 -2.75 -9.58
N PRO A 143 -16.48 -2.22 -8.62
CA PRO A 143 -15.98 -3.01 -7.50
C PRO A 143 -17.13 -3.50 -6.62
N LEU A 144 -16.99 -4.71 -6.06
CA LEU A 144 -17.93 -5.28 -5.08
C LEU A 144 -17.95 -4.49 -3.76
N GLU A 145 -16.84 -3.87 -3.36
CA GLU A 145 -16.78 -3.00 -2.19
C GLU A 145 -16.41 -1.56 -2.58
N VAL A 146 -17.07 -0.58 -1.96
CA VAL A 146 -16.92 0.83 -2.28
C VAL A 146 -16.22 1.56 -1.13
N LEU A 147 -15.19 2.32 -1.48
CA LEU A 147 -14.53 3.27 -0.58
C LEU A 147 -15.36 4.55 -0.57
N ARG A 148 -16.01 4.84 0.55
CA ARG A 148 -16.94 5.97 0.67
C ARG A 148 -16.21 7.29 0.96
N VAL A 149 -15.22 7.63 0.13
CA VAL A 149 -14.51 8.92 0.21
C VAL A 149 -15.39 10.04 -0.33
N ARG A 150 -15.52 11.11 0.44
CA ARG A 150 -16.37 12.27 0.19
C ARG A 150 -15.56 13.55 0.19
N GLY A 151 -16.13 14.62 -0.38
CA GLY A 151 -15.53 15.94 -0.39
C GLY A 151 -15.18 16.43 -1.79
N SER A 152 -15.16 17.75 -1.94
CA SER A 152 -14.83 18.43 -3.19
C SER A 152 -13.40 18.96 -3.23
N THR A 153 -12.74 19.09 -2.07
CA THR A 153 -11.32 19.48 -1.99
C THR A 153 -10.45 18.29 -1.62
N LEU A 154 -9.13 18.43 -1.85
CA LEU A 154 -8.17 17.40 -1.47
C LEU A 154 -8.22 17.11 0.03
N GLU A 155 -8.21 18.14 0.87
CA GLU A 155 -8.20 18.03 2.32
C GLU A 155 -9.45 17.31 2.84
N GLN A 156 -10.62 17.62 2.28
CA GLN A 156 -11.87 16.94 2.62
C GLN A 156 -11.82 15.45 2.25
N GLN A 157 -11.24 15.12 1.09
CA GLN A 157 -11.10 13.73 0.67
C GLN A 157 -10.03 12.97 1.48
N VAL A 158 -8.94 13.62 1.89
CA VAL A 158 -7.96 13.03 2.81
C VAL A 158 -8.59 12.75 4.18
N GLU A 159 -9.35 13.72 4.72
CA GLU A 159 -10.08 13.53 5.98
C GLU A 159 -11.10 12.40 5.87
N SER A 160 -11.89 12.36 4.79
CA SER A 160 -12.88 11.31 4.56
C SER A 160 -12.24 9.95 4.34
N LEU A 161 -11.14 9.86 3.59
CA LEU A 161 -10.35 8.63 3.43
C LEU A 161 -9.93 8.09 4.80
N TYR A 162 -9.44 8.95 5.69
CA TYR A 162 -9.10 8.49 7.04
C TYR A 162 -10.34 8.11 7.86
N ARG A 163 -11.29 9.02 8.04
CA ARG A 163 -12.43 8.86 8.97
C ARG A 163 -13.45 7.81 8.51
N ASP A 164 -13.74 7.75 7.22
CA ASP A 164 -14.80 6.92 6.67
C ASP A 164 -14.30 5.56 6.15
N VAL A 165 -12.98 5.39 5.97
CA VAL A 165 -12.38 4.14 5.47
C VAL A 165 -11.31 3.59 6.40
N MET A 166 -10.23 4.32 6.66
CA MET A 166 -9.04 3.76 7.34
C MET A 166 -9.29 3.49 8.82
N ALA A 167 -9.87 4.44 9.56
CA ALA A 167 -10.20 4.26 10.97
C ALA A 167 -11.24 3.15 11.19
N PRO A 168 -12.35 3.06 10.43
CA PRO A 168 -13.27 1.91 10.49
C PRO A 168 -12.63 0.57 10.11
N ALA A 169 -11.61 0.56 9.24
CA ALA A 169 -10.80 -0.62 8.94
C ALA A 169 -9.81 -0.99 10.07
N GLY A 170 -9.80 -0.22 11.16
CA GLY A 170 -9.00 -0.46 12.35
C GLY A 170 -7.54 -0.05 12.19
N PHE A 171 -7.29 1.07 11.50
CA PHE A 171 -5.98 1.69 11.39
C PHE A 171 -5.94 3.04 12.12
N ILE A 172 -4.76 3.39 12.62
CA ILE A 172 -4.47 4.69 13.22
C ILE A 172 -3.41 5.37 12.36
N LEU A 173 -3.67 6.63 11.98
CA LEU A 173 -2.77 7.41 11.13
C LEU A 173 -1.57 7.93 11.94
N GLU A 174 -0.36 7.58 11.53
CA GLU A 174 0.87 8.10 12.14
C GLU A 174 1.39 9.33 11.41
N SER A 175 1.38 9.31 10.07
CA SER A 175 1.81 10.43 9.24
C SER A 175 1.20 10.31 7.85
N TRP A 176 1.21 11.42 7.10
CA TRP A 176 0.86 11.39 5.69
C TRP A 176 1.56 12.51 4.93
N THR A 177 1.59 12.39 3.61
CA THR A 177 2.07 13.44 2.71
C THR A 177 1.34 13.41 1.38
N ARG A 178 1.52 14.47 0.60
CA ARG A 178 1.02 14.62 -0.76
C ARG A 178 2.23 14.60 -1.71
N LEU A 179 2.21 13.70 -2.68
CA LEU A 179 3.22 13.54 -3.72
C LEU A 179 2.56 13.71 -5.10
N PRO A 180 3.31 14.07 -6.15
CA PRO A 180 2.74 14.11 -7.49
C PRO A 180 2.48 12.70 -8.02
N TYR A 181 1.26 12.42 -8.44
CA TYR A 181 0.94 11.26 -9.27
C TYR A 181 1.13 11.62 -10.73
N LEU A 182 2.00 10.89 -11.44
CA LEU A 182 2.20 11.06 -12.88
C LEU A 182 1.86 9.74 -13.58
N CYS A 183 0.85 9.77 -14.45
CA CYS A 183 0.56 8.65 -15.35
C CYS A 183 0.65 9.08 -16.81
N GLU A 184 1.01 8.11 -17.65
CA GLU A 184 0.92 8.26 -19.10
C GLU A 184 -0.51 8.67 -19.46
N GLY A 185 -0.63 9.74 -20.22
CA GLY A 185 -1.92 10.27 -20.59
C GLY A 185 -2.46 9.59 -21.84
N ASP A 186 -3.35 10.27 -22.55
CA ASP A 186 -4.01 9.77 -23.74
C ASP A 186 -3.66 10.60 -24.98
N LEU A 187 -4.45 10.44 -26.04
CA LEU A 187 -4.27 11.17 -27.30
C LEU A 187 -4.50 12.68 -27.15
N GLU A 188 -5.17 13.14 -26.08
CA GLU A 188 -5.47 14.55 -25.82
C GLU A 188 -4.43 15.19 -24.89
N GLN A 189 -3.89 14.42 -23.94
CA GLN A 189 -2.91 14.91 -22.97
C GLN A 189 -1.78 13.90 -22.77
N ALA A 190 -0.52 14.33 -22.92
CA ALA A 190 0.63 13.41 -22.84
C ALA A 190 0.84 12.76 -21.46
N TYR A 191 0.42 13.42 -20.39
CA TYR A 191 0.47 12.90 -19.02
C TYR A 191 -0.57 13.58 -18.14
N TYR A 192 -1.25 12.82 -17.28
CA TYR A 192 -2.06 13.40 -16.22
C TYR A 192 -1.20 13.61 -14.97
N TRP A 193 -1.45 14.72 -14.28
CA TRP A 193 -0.92 14.96 -12.95
C TRP A 193 -2.07 15.02 -11.95
N LEU A 194 -2.03 14.18 -10.93
CA LEU A 194 -2.98 14.15 -9.83
C LEU A 194 -2.23 14.15 -8.50
N ASP A 195 -2.96 14.14 -7.39
CA ASP A 195 -2.37 14.07 -6.07
C ASP A 195 -2.30 12.63 -5.60
N ASP A 196 -1.09 12.14 -5.33
CA ASP A 196 -0.86 10.87 -4.65
C ASP A 196 -0.78 11.12 -3.14
N ILE A 197 -1.72 10.57 -2.38
CA ILE A 197 -1.73 10.67 -0.93
C ILE A 197 -1.08 9.43 -0.35
N VAL A 198 0.04 9.61 0.33
CA VAL A 198 0.76 8.53 1.00
C VAL A 198 0.54 8.64 2.50
N MET A 199 -0.05 7.61 3.10
CA MET A 199 -0.32 7.49 4.54
C MET A 199 0.56 6.40 5.16
N VAL A 200 1.10 6.67 6.34
CA VAL A 200 1.70 5.67 7.23
C VAL A 200 0.72 5.40 8.36
N LEU A 201 0.31 4.14 8.49
CA LEU A 201 -0.75 3.71 9.39
C LEU A 201 -0.26 2.53 10.23
N ARG A 202 -0.62 2.50 11.51
CA ARG A 202 -0.46 1.31 12.36
C ARG A 202 -1.79 0.60 12.55
N ALA A 203 -1.75 -0.69 12.90
CA ALA A 203 -2.94 -1.39 13.35
C ALA A 203 -3.46 -0.78 14.67
N ALA A 204 -4.76 -0.50 14.75
CA ALA A 204 -5.41 -0.22 16.03
C ALA A 204 -5.45 -1.51 16.86
N ASP A 205 -5.08 -1.40 18.14
CA ASP A 205 -5.13 -2.50 19.09
C ASP A 205 -6.55 -3.03 19.24
N ALA A 206 -6.71 -4.33 19.47
CA ALA A 206 -8.01 -4.95 19.72
C ALA A 206 -8.67 -4.45 21.02
N HIS A 207 -7.95 -3.69 21.84
CA HIS A 207 -8.41 -3.09 23.09
C HIS A 207 -8.30 -1.56 23.02
N GLY A 208 -9.15 -0.96 22.18
CA GLY A 208 -9.70 0.39 22.39
C GLY A 208 -8.69 1.53 22.52
N ASP A 209 -8.04 1.90 21.42
CA ASP A 209 -7.72 3.31 21.19
C ASP A 209 -8.96 3.95 20.55
N ASP A 210 -9.89 4.42 21.39
CA ASP A 210 -10.99 5.28 20.93
C ASP A 210 -10.38 6.65 20.58
N PRO A 211 -10.55 7.16 19.34
CA PRO A 211 -9.97 8.44 18.97
C PRO A 211 -10.65 9.55 19.79
N SER A 212 -9.85 10.24 20.59
CA SER A 212 -10.24 11.46 21.31
C SER A 212 -10.32 12.67 20.37
#